data_AF-A0A241WRP7-F1
#
_entry.id   AF-A0A241WRP7-F1
#
_cell.length_a   1.000
_cell.length_b   1.000
_cell.length_c   1.000
_cell.angle_alpha   90.00
_cell.angle_beta   90.00
_cell.angle_gamma   90.00
#
_symmetry.space_group_name_H-M   'P 1'
#
loop_
_entity.id
_entity.type
_entity.pdbx_description
1 polymer ?
#
loop_
_entity_poly.entity_id
_entity_poly.type
_entity_poly.pdbx_seq_one_letter_code
_entity_poly.pdbx_strand_id
1 'polypeptide(L)'
;MKTKLLLCLATLVFSNISQAEIVNATELKPFSNVRVSMQRMLHSKEGRYFLSLYAGIWNPHATLYDFVYQQEINLKGLQKGDQLTLKSVDSDQVENGQYQFTGLLESNTGDLKAQLSKSDHSFEQSIQFEPVVKILNKPNFVFKFYGLDNLSEPYSTVLKQLDIVNKNNNTVVQSLTGFTAYPKSIGYMDINFDGYYDIVLSDISQARLIKDRRYIYWMYNPKTQQFQRSPQLEKIVGFPNLHGEKQQIDFGSGQLYQVENGLLNRIE
;
A
#
# COMPACT_ATOMS: atom_id res chain seq x y z
N MET A 1 -23.58 66.76 51.31
CA MET A 1 -24.19 66.36 50.01
C MET A 1 -23.11 65.66 49.20
N LYS A 2 -23.17 64.40 48.75
CA LYS A 2 -24.22 63.38 48.64
C LYS A 2 -23.59 62.02 48.97
N THR A 3 -24.31 61.22 49.75
CA THR A 3 -24.10 59.79 49.98
C THR A 3 -24.53 58.97 48.75
N LYS A 4 -23.81 57.89 48.44
CA LYS A 4 -24.41 56.65 47.90
C LYS A 4 -23.67 55.43 48.46
N LEU A 5 -24.47 54.61 49.11
CA LEU A 5 -24.24 53.31 49.71
C LEU A 5 -24.44 52.20 48.65
N LEU A 6 -24.15 50.95 49.05
CA LEU A 6 -24.43 49.62 48.45
C LEU A 6 -23.27 49.00 47.63
N LEU A 7 -22.97 47.70 47.70
CA LEU A 7 -23.31 46.58 48.60
C LEU A 7 -22.39 45.40 48.22
N CYS A 8 -22.03 44.54 49.17
CA CYS A 8 -21.34 43.26 48.97
C CYS A 8 -22.03 42.33 47.95
N LEU A 9 -21.22 41.53 47.25
CA LEU A 9 -21.53 40.12 46.96
C LEU A 9 -20.23 39.36 46.66
N ALA A 10 -19.80 38.55 47.62
CA ALA A 10 -18.84 37.49 47.41
C ALA A 10 -19.54 36.33 46.70
N THR A 11 -19.05 35.94 45.52
CA THR A 11 -19.47 34.70 44.85
C THR A 11 -18.27 33.76 44.76
N LEU A 12 -18.20 32.84 45.72
CA LEU A 12 -17.58 31.53 45.57
C LEU A 12 -18.32 30.77 44.48
N VAL A 13 -17.67 30.41 43.37
CA VAL A 13 -18.17 29.37 42.47
C VAL A 13 -17.01 28.49 42.01
N PHE A 14 -16.93 27.35 42.70
CA PHE A 14 -16.42 26.04 42.30
C PHE A 14 -15.45 25.96 41.11
N SER A 15 -14.20 25.61 41.45
CA SER A 15 -13.28 24.92 40.56
C SER A 15 -13.96 23.66 40.01
N ASN A 16 -14.27 23.67 38.71
CA ASN A 16 -14.60 22.46 37.97
C ASN A 16 -13.36 21.55 37.95
N ILE A 17 -13.25 20.67 38.94
CA ILE A 17 -12.40 19.50 38.83
C ILE A 17 -13.12 18.58 37.84
N SER A 18 -12.85 18.77 36.56
CA SER A 18 -13.08 17.69 35.59
C SER A 18 -12.11 16.58 35.97
N GLN A 19 -12.63 15.55 36.65
CA GLN A 19 -11.96 14.26 36.69
C GLN A 19 -11.77 13.83 35.24
N ALA A 20 -10.52 13.80 34.77
CA ALA A 20 -10.17 13.02 33.61
C ALA A 20 -10.58 11.58 33.94
N GLU A 21 -11.57 11.04 33.23
CA GLU A 21 -11.79 9.60 33.22
C GLU A 21 -10.45 8.96 32.85
N ILE A 22 -9.93 8.11 33.73
CA ILE A 22 -8.86 7.19 33.38
C ILE A 22 -9.49 6.19 32.42
N VAL A 23 -9.55 6.56 31.14
CA VAL A 23 -9.78 5.58 30.08
C VAL A 23 -8.59 4.65 30.18
N ASN A 24 -8.81 3.43 30.67
CA ASN A 24 -7.86 2.35 30.53
C ASN A 24 -7.57 2.22 29.04
N ALA A 25 -6.47 2.82 28.58
CA ALA A 25 -6.04 2.74 27.20
C ALA A 25 -5.83 1.25 26.93
N THR A 26 -6.65 0.67 26.06
CA THR A 26 -6.51 -0.73 25.70
C THR A 26 -5.14 -0.88 25.04
N GLU A 27 -4.23 -1.59 25.72
CA GLU A 27 -2.86 -1.73 25.27
C GLU A 27 -2.81 -2.47 23.94
N LEU A 28 -2.20 -1.85 22.92
CA LEU A 28 -2.08 -2.44 21.60
C LEU A 28 -0.94 -3.46 21.58
N LYS A 29 -1.24 -4.66 21.10
CA LYS A 29 -0.26 -5.75 20.96
C LYS A 29 0.45 -5.66 19.61
N PRO A 30 1.78 -5.88 19.56
CA PRO A 30 2.49 -5.92 18.29
C PRO A 30 2.11 -7.17 17.49
N PHE A 31 1.96 -7.02 16.17
CA PHE A 31 1.77 -8.10 15.22
C PHE A 31 3.03 -8.28 14.36
N SER A 32 3.55 -9.51 14.32
CA SER A 32 4.76 -9.87 13.57
C SER A 32 4.48 -10.48 12.19
N ASN A 33 3.29 -11.02 11.97
CA ASN A 33 2.95 -11.79 10.76
C ASN A 33 2.02 -11.02 9.81
N VAL A 34 2.27 -9.72 9.64
CA VAL A 34 1.52 -8.89 8.69
C VAL A 34 2.27 -8.85 7.36
N ARG A 35 1.62 -9.35 6.29
CA ARG A 35 2.19 -9.35 4.95
C ARG A 35 2.12 -7.95 4.32
N VAL A 36 3.27 -7.42 3.90
CA VAL A 36 3.33 -6.18 3.10
C VAL A 36 3.37 -6.57 1.62
N SER A 37 2.26 -6.39 0.91
CA SER A 37 2.17 -6.67 -0.52
C SER A 37 2.64 -5.46 -1.31
N MET A 38 3.91 -5.45 -1.69
CA MET A 38 4.51 -4.34 -2.42
C MET A 38 4.39 -4.54 -3.92
N GLN A 39 3.78 -3.59 -4.61
CA GLN A 39 3.71 -3.56 -6.07
C GLN A 39 4.80 -2.65 -6.62
N ARG A 40 5.58 -3.17 -7.56
CA ARG A 40 6.59 -2.44 -8.33
C ARG A 40 6.15 -2.36 -9.78
N MET A 41 6.03 -1.15 -10.30
CA MET A 41 5.79 -0.90 -11.71
C MET A 41 7.12 -0.49 -12.34
N LEU A 42 7.59 -1.31 -13.28
CA LEU A 42 8.88 -1.15 -13.92
C LEU A 42 8.69 -1.10 -15.44
N HIS A 43 9.49 -0.27 -16.11
CA HIS A 43 9.61 -0.31 -17.56
C HIS A 43 11.00 -0.78 -17.94
N SER A 44 11.11 -1.45 -19.09
CA SER A 44 12.43 -1.80 -19.60
C SER A 44 13.11 -0.56 -20.20
N LYS A 45 14.43 -0.47 -20.06
CA LYS A 45 15.22 0.67 -20.55
C LYS A 45 15.13 0.83 -22.07
N GLU A 46 14.96 -0.28 -22.78
CA GLU A 46 14.73 -0.29 -24.23
C GLU A 46 13.28 0.03 -24.63
N GLY A 47 12.37 0.19 -23.66
CA GLY A 47 11.00 0.67 -23.87
C GLY A 47 10.00 -0.37 -24.36
N ARG A 48 10.40 -1.63 -24.53
CA ARG A 48 9.53 -2.70 -25.04
C ARG A 48 8.61 -3.30 -24.00
N TYR A 49 9.04 -3.38 -22.75
CA TYR A 49 8.34 -4.13 -21.73
C TYR A 49 7.89 -3.25 -20.58
N PHE A 50 6.71 -3.56 -20.04
CA PHE A 50 6.25 -3.07 -18.76
C PHE A 50 6.00 -4.25 -17.83
N LEU A 51 6.49 -4.16 -16.59
CA LEU A 51 6.38 -5.20 -15.58
C LEU A 51 5.67 -4.64 -14.35
N SER A 52 4.49 -5.19 -14.06
CA SER A 52 3.81 -5.01 -12.76
C SER A 52 4.16 -6.20 -11.88
N LEU A 53 5.02 -6.00 -10.88
CA LEU A 53 5.60 -7.06 -10.04
C LEU A 53 5.17 -6.91 -8.58
N TYR A 54 4.56 -7.95 -8.03
CA TYR A 54 4.34 -8.11 -6.60
C TYR A 54 5.45 -8.96 -5.99
N ALA A 55 6.31 -8.33 -5.20
CA ALA A 55 7.50 -8.92 -4.59
C ALA A 55 7.54 -8.72 -3.07
N GLY A 56 8.43 -9.44 -2.38
CA GLY A 56 8.54 -9.41 -0.91
C GLY A 56 7.43 -10.18 -0.20
N ILE A 57 6.68 -11.00 -0.94
CA ILE A 57 5.60 -11.84 -0.43
C ILE A 57 5.87 -13.31 -0.75
N TRP A 58 5.20 -14.22 -0.03
CA TRP A 58 5.11 -15.61 -0.47
C TRP A 58 4.40 -15.68 -1.82
N ASN A 59 4.93 -16.50 -2.73
CA ASN A 59 4.46 -16.62 -4.12
C ASN A 59 4.39 -15.26 -4.84
N PRO A 60 5.54 -14.59 -5.08
CA PRO A 60 5.58 -13.42 -5.95
C PRO A 60 4.95 -13.71 -7.31
N HIS A 61 4.34 -12.69 -7.87
CA HIS A 61 3.65 -12.77 -9.15
C HIS A 61 3.81 -11.46 -9.91
N ALA A 62 3.69 -11.52 -11.22
CA ALA A 62 3.81 -10.36 -12.07
C ALA A 62 2.97 -10.47 -13.34
N THR A 63 2.70 -9.33 -13.94
CA THR A 63 2.21 -9.23 -15.32
C THR A 63 3.27 -8.49 -16.13
N LEU A 64 3.77 -9.15 -17.17
CA LEU A 64 4.70 -8.58 -18.13
C LEU A 64 3.92 -8.24 -19.41
N TYR A 65 3.82 -6.96 -19.73
CA TYR A 65 3.25 -6.45 -20.96
C TYR A 65 4.35 -6.23 -22.00
N ASP A 66 4.17 -6.77 -23.19
CA ASP A 66 5.05 -6.54 -24.35
C ASP A 66 4.38 -5.56 -25.32
N PHE A 67 4.88 -4.32 -25.39
CA PHE A 67 4.31 -3.28 -26.24
C PHE A 67 4.41 -3.57 -27.73
N VAL A 68 5.38 -4.38 -28.16
CA VAL A 68 5.58 -4.70 -29.58
C VAL A 68 4.49 -5.66 -30.06
N TYR A 69 4.20 -6.70 -29.27
CA TYR A 69 3.20 -7.71 -29.62
C TYR A 69 1.82 -7.48 -28.98
N GLN A 70 1.70 -6.46 -28.13
CA GLN A 70 0.48 -6.13 -27.38
C GLN A 70 -0.08 -7.33 -26.61
N GLN A 71 0.81 -8.06 -25.95
CA GLN A 71 0.48 -9.29 -25.22
C GLN A 71 0.87 -9.17 -23.75
N GLU A 72 0.09 -9.84 -22.90
CA GLU A 72 0.36 -9.99 -21.48
C GLU A 72 0.85 -11.41 -21.16
N ILE A 73 1.90 -11.49 -20.36
CA ILE A 73 2.40 -12.74 -19.79
C ILE A 73 2.24 -12.66 -18.28
N ASN A 74 1.34 -13.48 -17.74
CA ASN A 74 1.18 -13.62 -16.30
C ASN A 74 2.23 -14.59 -15.76
N LEU A 75 2.90 -14.21 -14.68
CA LEU A 75 4.05 -14.88 -14.10
C LEU A 75 3.83 -15.15 -12.61
N LYS A 76 4.25 -16.31 -12.11
CA LYS A 76 4.29 -16.64 -10.67
C LYS A 76 5.55 -17.42 -10.32
N GLY A 77 5.99 -17.36 -9.07
CA GLY A 77 7.09 -18.20 -8.64
C GLY A 77 7.62 -17.87 -7.25
N LEU A 78 8.95 -17.79 -7.12
CA LEU A 78 9.64 -17.68 -5.84
C LEU A 78 10.60 -16.50 -5.81
N GLN A 79 10.83 -15.99 -4.61
CA GLN A 79 11.85 -14.98 -4.31
C GLN A 79 12.75 -15.46 -3.17
N LYS A 80 14.06 -15.38 -3.36
CA LYS A 80 15.08 -15.64 -2.33
C LYS A 80 16.02 -14.44 -2.24
N GLY A 81 15.85 -13.61 -1.22
CA GLY A 81 16.54 -12.32 -1.14
C GLY A 81 16.17 -11.45 -2.34
N ASP A 82 17.18 -11.00 -3.09
CA ASP A 82 16.99 -10.19 -4.30
C ASP A 82 16.73 -11.04 -5.55
N GLN A 83 16.89 -12.36 -5.48
CA GLN A 83 16.71 -13.25 -6.64
C GLN A 83 15.23 -13.62 -6.82
N LEU A 84 14.71 -13.38 -8.02
CA LEU A 84 13.39 -13.77 -8.49
C LEU A 84 13.50 -14.90 -9.52
N THR A 85 12.62 -15.88 -9.40
CA THR A 85 12.41 -16.92 -10.41
C THR A 85 10.91 -17.11 -10.58
N LEU A 86 10.38 -16.67 -11.72
CA LEU A 86 8.97 -16.74 -12.08
C LEU A 86 8.79 -17.56 -13.36
N LYS A 87 7.63 -18.19 -13.50
CA LYS A 87 7.20 -18.94 -14.67
C LYS A 87 5.84 -18.47 -15.13
N SER A 88 5.58 -18.59 -16.43
CA SER A 88 4.27 -18.24 -16.97
C SER A 88 3.17 -19.16 -16.48
N VAL A 89 2.01 -18.56 -16.27
CA VAL A 89 0.77 -19.25 -15.90
C VAL A 89 -0.28 -19.04 -16.98
N ASP A 90 -1.23 -19.98 -17.06
CA ASP A 90 -2.41 -19.86 -17.93
C ASP A 90 -3.52 -18.99 -17.29
N SER A 91 -4.68 -18.92 -17.94
CA SER A 91 -5.85 -18.19 -17.43
C SER A 91 -6.33 -18.71 -16.08
N ASP A 92 -6.22 -20.03 -15.86
CA ASP A 92 -6.58 -20.71 -14.62
C ASP A 92 -5.50 -20.57 -13.54
N GLN A 93 -4.48 -19.76 -13.82
CA GLN A 93 -3.36 -19.46 -12.92
C GLN A 93 -2.48 -20.66 -12.59
N VAL A 94 -2.52 -21.69 -13.44
CA VAL A 94 -1.70 -22.89 -13.35
C VAL A 94 -0.40 -22.65 -14.11
N GLU A 95 0.73 -23.03 -13.53
CA GLU A 95 2.03 -22.93 -14.20
C GLU A 95 2.01 -23.74 -15.50
N ASN A 96 2.17 -23.05 -16.63
CA ASN A 96 2.34 -23.68 -17.94
C ASN A 96 3.81 -23.70 -18.37
N GLY A 97 4.67 -22.90 -17.71
CA GLY A 97 6.11 -22.90 -17.90
C GLY A 97 6.59 -22.49 -19.30
N GLN A 98 5.72 -21.94 -20.16
CA GLN A 98 6.09 -21.50 -21.51
C GLN A 98 7.21 -20.46 -21.51
N TYR A 99 7.17 -19.54 -20.54
CA TYR A 99 8.19 -18.54 -20.29
C TYR A 99 8.75 -18.70 -18.88
N GLN A 100 10.05 -18.47 -18.76
CA GLN A 100 10.73 -18.31 -17.49
C GLN A 100 11.32 -16.90 -17.40
N PHE A 101 11.08 -16.26 -16.27
CA PHE A 101 11.61 -14.93 -15.94
C PHE A 101 12.47 -15.08 -14.69
N THR A 102 13.77 -14.87 -14.83
CA THR A 102 14.67 -14.77 -13.68
C THR A 102 15.16 -13.35 -13.55
N GLY A 103 15.44 -12.89 -12.33
CA GLY A 103 16.01 -11.57 -12.17
C GLY A 103 16.60 -11.29 -10.80
N LEU A 104 17.39 -10.24 -10.74
CA LEU A 104 17.98 -9.67 -9.54
C LEU A 104 17.33 -8.31 -9.28
N LEU A 105 16.44 -8.26 -8.30
CA LEU A 105 15.69 -7.06 -7.90
C LEU A 105 16.44 -6.34 -6.78
N GLU A 106 16.91 -5.13 -7.04
CA GLU A 106 17.43 -4.28 -5.96
C GLU A 106 16.25 -3.66 -5.20
N SER A 107 15.99 -4.13 -3.98
CA SER A 107 14.83 -3.71 -3.20
C SER A 107 14.81 -2.22 -2.81
N ASN A 108 15.95 -1.54 -2.79
CA ASN A 108 16.01 -0.11 -2.42
C ASN A 108 15.72 0.82 -3.61
N THR A 109 16.30 0.53 -4.78
CA THR A 109 16.13 1.37 -5.98
C THR A 109 14.92 0.95 -6.81
N GLY A 110 14.58 -0.34 -6.80
CA GLY A 110 13.60 -0.94 -7.71
C GLY A 110 14.18 -1.33 -9.07
N ASP A 111 15.47 -1.14 -9.31
CA ASP A 111 16.13 -1.63 -10.52
C ASP A 111 16.10 -3.16 -10.55
N LEU A 112 15.85 -3.72 -11.73
CA LEU A 112 15.75 -5.16 -11.90
C LEU A 112 16.51 -5.58 -13.16
N LYS A 113 17.53 -6.42 -12.97
CA LYS A 113 18.22 -7.10 -14.06
C LYS A 113 17.54 -8.44 -14.29
N ALA A 114 16.95 -8.64 -15.45
CA ALA A 114 16.16 -9.83 -15.72
C ALA A 114 16.63 -10.58 -16.98
N GLN A 115 16.31 -11.87 -17.00
CA GLN A 115 16.41 -12.74 -18.16
C GLN A 115 15.03 -13.32 -18.42
N LEU A 116 14.50 -13.09 -19.63
CA LEU A 116 13.27 -13.72 -20.10
C LEU A 116 13.65 -14.80 -21.11
N SER A 117 13.21 -16.02 -20.90
CA SER A 117 13.43 -17.13 -21.83
C SER A 117 12.17 -17.93 -22.09
N LYS A 118 12.12 -18.60 -23.24
CA LYS A 118 11.12 -19.64 -23.52
C LYS A 118 11.62 -21.00 -23.05
N SER A 119 10.70 -21.90 -22.70
CA SER A 119 11.02 -23.27 -22.27
C SER A 119 11.70 -24.13 -23.34
N ASP A 120 11.46 -23.84 -24.62
CA ASP A 120 12.08 -24.51 -25.76
C ASP A 120 13.48 -23.95 -26.09
N HIS A 121 13.97 -22.99 -25.31
CA HIS A 121 15.24 -22.28 -25.53
C HIS A 121 15.34 -21.56 -26.89
N SER A 122 14.22 -21.38 -27.62
CA SER A 122 14.20 -20.64 -28.90
C SER A 122 14.40 -19.14 -28.71
N PHE A 123 14.21 -18.65 -27.50
CA PHE A 123 14.25 -17.23 -27.15
C PHE A 123 14.87 -17.06 -25.77
N GLU A 124 15.82 -16.13 -25.69
CA GLU A 124 16.45 -15.70 -24.45
C GLU A 124 16.85 -14.22 -24.61
N GLN A 125 16.36 -13.37 -23.71
CA GLN A 125 16.55 -11.92 -23.76
C GLN A 125 16.90 -11.37 -22.37
N SER A 126 18.04 -10.69 -22.28
CA SER A 126 18.38 -9.91 -21.09
C SER A 126 17.63 -8.58 -21.15
N ILE A 127 17.00 -8.21 -20.05
CA ILE A 127 16.17 -7.01 -19.92
C ILE A 127 16.62 -6.23 -18.68
N GLN A 128 16.88 -4.95 -18.85
CA GLN A 128 17.15 -4.05 -17.73
C GLN A 128 15.89 -3.24 -17.46
N PHE A 129 15.27 -3.47 -16.31
CA PHE A 129 14.13 -2.71 -15.82
C PHE A 129 14.56 -1.62 -14.86
N GLU A 130 13.78 -0.55 -14.84
CA GLU A 130 13.86 0.56 -13.89
C GLU A 130 12.44 1.04 -13.51
N PRO A 131 12.26 1.71 -12.36
CA PRO A 131 10.96 2.23 -11.95
C PRO A 131 10.37 3.19 -12.99
N VAL A 132 9.06 3.04 -13.24
CA VAL A 132 8.31 3.91 -14.18
C VAL A 132 8.44 5.39 -13.82
N VAL A 133 8.41 5.70 -12.52
CA VAL A 133 8.66 7.04 -12.01
C VAL A 133 9.91 7.00 -11.15
N LYS A 134 10.96 7.69 -11.61
CA LYS A 134 12.23 7.79 -10.91
C LYS A 134 12.20 8.94 -9.93
N ILE A 135 12.41 8.62 -8.66
CA ILE A 135 12.58 9.62 -7.60
C ILE A 135 13.95 9.44 -6.96
N LEU A 136 14.70 10.54 -6.81
CA LEU A 136 16.08 10.51 -6.35
C LEU A 136 16.22 10.05 -4.89
N ASN A 137 15.29 10.50 -4.04
CA ASN A 137 15.33 10.28 -2.60
C ASN A 137 14.11 9.47 -2.17
N LYS A 138 13.99 8.24 -2.67
CA LYS A 138 12.89 7.34 -2.26
C LYS A 138 13.02 7.00 -0.77
N PRO A 139 11.97 7.25 0.03
CA PRO A 139 11.99 6.84 1.43
C PRO A 139 12.08 5.32 1.55
N ASN A 140 12.92 4.86 2.47
CA ASN A 140 13.08 3.45 2.77
C ASN A 140 12.41 3.14 4.10
N PHE A 141 11.20 2.58 4.05
CA PHE A 141 10.37 2.35 5.23
C PHE A 141 10.28 0.87 5.60
N VAL A 142 10.17 0.63 6.91
CA VAL A 142 9.72 -0.62 7.52
C VAL A 142 8.49 -0.32 8.35
N PHE A 143 7.56 -1.26 8.42
CA PHE A 143 6.31 -1.08 9.14
C PHE A 143 6.28 -1.94 10.40
N LYS A 144 5.80 -1.36 11.50
CA LYS A 144 5.43 -2.11 12.72
C LYS A 144 3.93 -2.00 12.92
N PHE A 145 3.31 -3.11 13.27
CA PHE A 145 1.87 -3.25 13.29
C PHE A 145 1.40 -3.50 14.71
N TYR A 146 0.34 -2.82 15.13
CA TYR A 146 -0.22 -3.00 16.46
C TYR A 146 -1.74 -3.08 16.41
N GLY A 147 -2.30 -3.96 17.23
CA GLY A 147 -3.71 -4.27 17.19
C GLY A 147 -4.24 -4.83 18.49
N LEU A 148 -5.48 -5.28 18.44
CA LEU A 148 -6.20 -5.86 19.56
C LEU A 148 -6.70 -7.24 19.16
N ASP A 149 -6.74 -8.15 20.13
CA ASP A 149 -7.57 -9.34 20.01
C ASP A 149 -9.03 -8.88 20.11
N ASN A 150 -9.85 -9.27 19.14
CA ASN A 150 -11.24 -8.88 19.06
C ASN A 150 -12.12 -10.13 18.97
N LEU A 151 -12.53 -10.63 20.13
CA LEU A 151 -13.32 -11.86 20.24
C LEU A 151 -14.80 -11.66 19.85
N SER A 152 -15.23 -10.43 19.58
CA SER A 152 -16.64 -10.04 19.41
C SER A 152 -17.04 -9.71 17.96
N GLU A 153 -16.07 -9.60 17.06
CA GLU A 153 -16.24 -9.22 15.66
C GLU A 153 -15.90 -10.42 14.73
N PRO A 154 -16.26 -10.40 13.44
CA PRO A 154 -15.99 -11.53 12.52
C PRO A 154 -14.51 -11.90 12.39
N TYR A 155 -13.60 -11.02 12.83
CA TYR A 155 -12.16 -11.26 12.87
C TYR A 155 -11.66 -11.26 14.31
N SER A 156 -10.99 -12.35 14.71
CA SER A 156 -10.44 -12.55 16.06
C SER A 156 -9.39 -11.53 16.48
N THR A 157 -8.87 -10.74 15.53
CA THR A 157 -7.87 -9.70 15.73
C THR A 157 -8.14 -8.55 14.76
N VAL A 158 -7.78 -7.33 15.16
CA VAL A 158 -7.92 -6.12 14.33
C VAL A 158 -6.67 -5.26 14.43
N LEU A 159 -6.25 -4.67 13.31
CA LEU A 159 -5.16 -3.70 13.26
C LEU A 159 -5.70 -2.31 13.62
N LYS A 160 -5.02 -1.62 14.53
CA LYS A 160 -5.42 -0.29 15.04
C LYS A 160 -4.35 0.78 14.85
N GLN A 161 -3.09 0.36 14.74
CA GLN A 161 -1.97 1.27 14.55
C GLN A 161 -0.92 0.66 13.62
N LEU A 162 -0.32 1.50 12.80
CA LEU A 162 0.79 1.19 11.93
C LEU A 162 1.87 2.26 12.13
N ASP A 163 3.01 1.86 12.66
CA ASP A 163 4.18 2.74 12.75
C ASP A 163 5.02 2.61 11.49
N ILE A 164 5.35 3.75 10.90
CA ILE A 164 6.28 3.86 9.79
C ILE A 164 7.65 4.17 10.37
N VAL A 165 8.60 3.29 10.12
CA VAL A 165 9.97 3.37 10.63
C VAL A 165 10.91 3.63 9.47
N ASN A 166 11.77 4.63 9.60
CA ASN A 166 12.84 4.85 8.64
C ASN A 166 13.88 3.73 8.79
N LYS A 167 14.08 2.95 7.73
CA LYS A 167 14.98 1.79 7.73
C LYS A 167 16.45 2.17 7.93
N ASN A 168 16.84 3.39 7.59
CA ASN A 168 18.23 3.82 7.63
C ASN A 168 18.69 4.17 9.06
N ASN A 169 17.80 4.66 9.91
CA ASN A 169 18.14 5.11 11.27
C ASN A 169 17.23 4.53 12.37
N ASN A 170 16.28 3.66 12.01
CA ASN A 170 15.33 2.99 12.89
C ASN A 170 14.41 3.91 13.71
N THR A 171 14.24 5.18 13.31
CA THR A 171 13.32 6.09 13.98
C THR A 171 11.90 5.94 13.44
N VAL A 172 10.90 5.99 14.33
CA VAL A 172 9.50 6.11 13.92
C VAL A 172 9.31 7.51 13.33
N VAL A 173 8.94 7.59 12.06
CA VAL A 173 8.67 8.87 11.38
C VAL A 173 7.22 9.31 11.51
N GLN A 174 6.30 8.35 11.64
CA GLN A 174 4.88 8.60 11.77
C GLN A 174 4.17 7.35 12.31
N SER A 175 3.15 7.57 13.14
CA SER A 175 2.21 6.52 13.58
C SER A 175 0.83 6.81 13.00
N LEU A 176 0.33 5.87 12.19
CA LEU A 176 -1.02 5.93 11.63
C LEU A 176 -2.00 5.28 12.61
N THR A 177 -3.06 6.00 12.98
CA THR A 177 -4.09 5.54 13.92
C THR A 177 -5.48 6.00 13.45
N GLY A 178 -6.53 5.77 14.25
CA GLY A 178 -7.90 6.21 13.91
C GLY A 178 -8.59 5.34 12.85
N PHE A 179 -8.16 4.08 12.73
CA PHE A 179 -8.74 3.10 11.80
C PHE A 179 -8.97 1.74 12.46
N THR A 180 -9.71 0.87 11.77
CA THR A 180 -9.84 -0.55 12.11
C THR A 180 -9.66 -1.35 10.82
N ALA A 181 -8.54 -2.06 10.71
CA ALA A 181 -8.17 -2.76 9.49
C ALA A 181 -7.89 -4.25 9.70
N TYR A 182 -7.95 -5.01 8.61
CA TYR A 182 -7.58 -6.41 8.62
C TYR A 182 -6.10 -6.60 8.99
N PRO A 183 -5.75 -7.46 9.95
CA PRO A 183 -4.41 -7.47 10.51
C PRO A 183 -3.41 -8.36 9.79
N LYS A 184 -3.78 -9.11 8.72
CA LYS A 184 -2.84 -10.04 8.08
C LYS A 184 -2.14 -9.48 6.85
N SER A 185 -2.62 -8.40 6.26
CA SER A 185 -1.98 -7.84 5.06
C SER A 185 -2.28 -6.37 4.83
N ILE A 186 -1.31 -5.68 4.23
CA ILE A 186 -1.45 -4.33 3.67
C ILE A 186 -0.98 -4.31 2.21
N GLY A 187 -1.47 -3.35 1.43
CA GLY A 187 -0.91 -2.96 0.15
C GLY A 187 0.12 -1.84 0.31
N TYR A 188 1.19 -1.87 -0.47
CA TYR A 188 2.19 -0.81 -0.55
C TYR A 188 2.53 -0.55 -2.03
N MET A 189 1.96 0.50 -2.62
CA MET A 189 1.94 0.72 -4.06
C MET A 189 1.79 2.19 -4.41
N ASP A 190 2.28 2.60 -5.59
CA ASP A 190 2.19 3.97 -6.10
C ASP A 190 0.83 4.19 -6.80
N ILE A 191 -0.19 4.61 -6.05
CA ILE A 191 -1.58 4.66 -6.57
C ILE A 191 -1.77 5.82 -7.53
N ASN A 192 -1.14 6.96 -7.24
CA ASN A 192 -1.28 8.18 -8.02
C ASN A 192 -0.14 8.38 -9.05
N PHE A 193 0.70 7.36 -9.25
CA PHE A 193 1.81 7.35 -10.21
C PHE A 193 2.78 8.53 -10.03
N ASP A 194 3.09 8.89 -8.77
CA ASP A 194 4.03 9.97 -8.43
C ASP A 194 5.43 9.46 -8.02
N GLY A 195 5.63 8.15 -8.02
CA GLY A 195 6.87 7.45 -7.68
C GLY A 195 7.00 7.11 -6.19
N TYR A 196 6.18 7.70 -5.33
CA TYR A 196 6.11 7.39 -3.91
C TYR A 196 5.05 6.31 -3.66
N TYR A 197 5.28 5.46 -2.66
CA TYR A 197 4.35 4.36 -2.39
C TYR A 197 3.41 4.76 -1.27
N ASP A 198 2.13 4.47 -1.50
CA ASP A 198 1.01 4.66 -0.61
C ASP A 198 0.69 3.37 0.13
N ILE A 199 -0.02 3.49 1.25
CA ILE A 199 -0.45 2.37 2.07
C ILE A 199 -1.95 2.14 1.87
N VAL A 200 -2.33 0.91 1.56
CA VAL A 200 -3.72 0.46 1.43
C VAL A 200 -4.03 -0.57 2.50
N LEU A 201 -5.05 -0.31 3.33
CA LEU A 201 -5.48 -1.21 4.39
C LEU A 201 -6.90 -1.71 4.10
N SER A 202 -7.19 -3.01 4.25
CA SER A 202 -8.57 -3.50 4.16
C SER A 202 -9.38 -3.02 5.35
N ASP A 203 -10.42 -2.24 5.10
CA ASP A 203 -11.26 -1.64 6.12
C ASP A 203 -12.29 -2.65 6.62
N ILE A 204 -12.23 -2.93 7.93
CA ILE A 204 -13.18 -3.81 8.63
C ILE A 204 -13.92 -3.04 9.75
N SER A 205 -13.87 -1.71 9.72
CA SER A 205 -14.67 -0.89 10.62
C SER A 205 -16.17 -1.10 10.38
N GLN A 206 -17.00 -0.79 11.38
CA GLN A 206 -18.46 -0.87 11.25
C GLN A 206 -18.95 -2.27 10.84
N ALA A 207 -18.33 -3.33 11.35
CA ALA A 207 -18.61 -4.73 11.04
C ALA A 207 -18.46 -5.13 9.55
N ARG A 208 -17.71 -4.34 8.77
CA ARG A 208 -17.38 -4.66 7.37
C ARG A 208 -16.54 -5.93 7.29
N LEU A 209 -16.80 -6.73 6.26
CA LEU A 209 -16.04 -7.92 5.91
C LEU A 209 -15.06 -7.60 4.78
N ILE A 210 -13.96 -8.34 4.70
CA ILE A 210 -12.97 -8.20 3.60
C ILE A 210 -13.63 -8.37 2.23
N LYS A 211 -14.66 -9.22 2.13
CA LYS A 211 -15.43 -9.44 0.89
C LYS A 211 -16.19 -8.20 0.42
N ASP A 212 -16.39 -7.21 1.29
CA ASP A 212 -17.03 -5.94 0.96
C ASP A 212 -16.09 -5.01 0.19
N ARG A 213 -14.79 -5.37 0.10
CA ARG A 213 -13.76 -4.68 -0.70
C ARG A 213 -13.69 -3.18 -0.40
N ARG A 214 -13.73 -2.81 0.88
CA ARG A 214 -13.55 -1.44 1.38
C ARG A 214 -12.12 -1.28 1.87
N TYR A 215 -11.53 -0.14 1.58
CA TYR A 215 -10.12 0.11 1.86
C TYR A 215 -9.90 1.51 2.44
N ILE A 216 -8.89 1.64 3.29
CA ILE A 216 -8.35 2.88 3.82
C ILE A 216 -7.08 3.20 3.06
N TYR A 217 -6.96 4.43 2.59
CA TYR A 217 -5.85 4.89 1.77
C TYR A 217 -5.04 5.95 2.51
N TRP A 218 -3.76 5.70 2.66
CA TRP A 218 -2.79 6.63 3.21
C TRP A 218 -1.79 6.98 2.13
N MET A 219 -1.94 8.18 1.58
CA MET A 219 -1.18 8.67 0.43
C MET A 219 0.10 9.35 0.92
N TYR A 220 1.26 9.01 0.37
CA TYR A 220 2.50 9.66 0.76
C TYR A 220 2.60 11.04 0.15
N ASN A 221 2.75 12.08 0.98
CA ASN A 221 2.99 13.43 0.51
C ASN A 221 4.49 13.76 0.61
N PRO A 222 5.23 13.85 -0.52
CA PRO A 222 6.66 14.09 -0.49
C PRO A 222 7.04 15.49 0.00
N LYS A 223 6.13 16.46 -0.03
CA LYS A 223 6.38 17.82 0.48
C LYS A 223 6.40 17.85 2.00
N THR A 224 5.48 17.12 2.63
CA THR A 224 5.40 17.03 4.10
C THR A 224 6.13 15.82 4.67
N GLN A 225 6.57 14.90 3.80
CA GLN A 225 7.20 13.62 4.14
C GLN A 225 6.35 12.74 5.06
N GLN A 226 5.03 12.83 4.91
CA GLN A 226 4.06 12.14 5.75
C GLN A 226 2.99 11.47 4.90
N PHE A 227 2.46 10.37 5.40
CA PHE A 227 1.27 9.74 4.87
C PHE A 227 0.03 10.49 5.31
N GLN A 228 -0.87 10.77 4.37
CA GLN A 228 -2.10 11.53 4.57
C GLN A 228 -3.29 10.66 4.15
N ARG A 229 -4.28 10.54 5.04
CA ARG A 229 -5.48 9.75 4.75
C ARG A 229 -6.25 10.38 3.58
N SER A 230 -6.76 9.56 2.67
CA SER A 230 -7.56 10.01 1.53
C SER A 230 -9.02 9.53 1.64
N PRO A 231 -9.90 10.29 2.33
CA PRO A 231 -11.32 9.94 2.44
C PRO A 231 -12.06 9.88 1.10
N GLN A 232 -11.51 10.50 0.04
CA GLN A 232 -12.11 10.47 -1.29
C GLN A 232 -11.96 9.08 -1.92
N LEU A 233 -10.77 8.48 -1.84
CA LEU A 233 -10.52 7.12 -2.33
C LEU A 233 -11.29 6.07 -1.52
N GLU A 234 -11.48 6.29 -0.21
CA GLU A 234 -12.23 5.37 0.67
C GLU A 234 -13.72 5.22 0.29
N LYS A 235 -14.24 6.12 -0.55
CA LYS A 235 -15.61 6.02 -1.07
C LYS A 235 -15.74 4.99 -2.19
N ILE A 236 -14.64 4.68 -2.88
CA ILE A 236 -14.60 3.76 -4.02
C ILE A 236 -14.57 2.33 -3.48
N VAL A 237 -15.50 1.50 -3.97
CA VAL A 237 -15.51 0.06 -3.65
C VAL A 237 -14.58 -0.65 -4.62
N GLY A 238 -13.70 -1.50 -4.09
CA GLY A 238 -12.75 -2.24 -4.90
C GLY A 238 -11.31 -2.02 -4.48
N PHE A 239 -10.48 -3.01 -4.76
CA PHE A 239 -9.02 -2.88 -4.60
C PHE A 239 -8.47 -2.27 -5.88
N PRO A 240 -7.55 -1.29 -5.80
CA PRO A 240 -6.99 -0.67 -6.99
C PRO A 240 -6.16 -1.69 -7.78
N ASN A 241 -6.57 -1.97 -9.00
CA ASN A 241 -5.74 -2.66 -9.98
C ASN A 241 -5.03 -1.62 -10.83
N LEU A 242 -3.72 -1.44 -10.61
CA LEU A 242 -2.93 -0.41 -11.29
C LEU A 242 -2.45 -0.89 -12.66
N HIS A 243 -2.85 -0.17 -13.69
CA HIS A 243 -2.41 -0.28 -15.08
C HIS A 243 -1.41 0.84 -15.36
N GLY A 244 -0.19 0.71 -14.82
CA GLY A 244 0.81 1.79 -14.89
C GLY A 244 1.29 2.11 -16.30
N GLU A 245 1.17 1.17 -17.25
CA GLU A 245 1.45 1.39 -18.67
C GLU A 245 0.47 2.37 -19.32
N LYS A 246 -0.72 2.53 -18.74
CA LYS A 246 -1.75 3.49 -19.17
C LYS A 246 -1.97 4.62 -18.15
N GLN A 247 -1.30 4.54 -16.99
CA GLN A 247 -1.61 5.35 -15.80
C GLN A 247 -3.09 5.29 -15.42
N GLN A 248 -3.66 4.09 -15.47
CA GLN A 248 -5.06 3.84 -15.15
C GLN A 248 -5.21 2.99 -13.89
N ILE A 249 -6.35 3.13 -13.23
CA ILE A 249 -6.72 2.33 -12.06
C ILE A 249 -8.10 1.75 -12.29
N ASP A 250 -8.20 0.42 -12.27
CA ASP A 250 -9.47 -0.29 -12.26
C ASP A 250 -9.79 -0.74 -10.83
N PHE A 251 -10.88 -0.23 -10.26
CA PHE A 251 -11.38 -0.71 -8.96
C PHE A 251 -12.36 -1.90 -9.12
N GLY A 252 -12.68 -2.26 -10.35
CA GLY A 252 -13.67 -3.26 -10.71
C GLY A 252 -15.08 -2.69 -10.73
N SER A 253 -16.02 -3.49 -11.25
CA SER A 253 -17.43 -3.09 -11.44
C SER A 253 -17.58 -1.87 -12.37
N GLY A 254 -16.72 -1.78 -13.39
CA GLY A 254 -16.74 -0.67 -14.36
C GLY A 254 -16.32 0.67 -13.76
N GLN A 255 -15.46 0.67 -12.75
CA GLN A 255 -14.93 1.88 -12.12
C GLN A 255 -13.48 2.08 -12.57
N LEU A 256 -13.32 2.60 -13.78
CA LEU A 256 -12.01 2.87 -14.38
C LEU A 256 -11.67 4.35 -14.26
N TYR A 257 -10.46 4.64 -13.82
CA TYR A 257 -9.95 5.99 -13.64
C TYR A 257 -8.65 6.18 -14.43
N GLN A 258 -8.56 7.29 -15.13
CA GLN A 258 -7.31 7.82 -15.64
C GLN A 258 -6.65 8.66 -14.53
N VAL A 259 -5.35 8.51 -14.32
CA VAL A 259 -4.60 9.40 -13.43
C VAL A 259 -3.86 10.42 -14.27
N GLU A 260 -4.06 11.70 -13.95
CA GLU A 260 -3.38 12.82 -14.59
C GLU A 260 -2.84 13.76 -13.53
N ASN A 261 -1.54 14.02 -13.54
CA ASN A 261 -0.86 14.86 -12.53
C ASN A 261 -1.17 14.42 -11.08
N GLY A 262 -1.30 13.11 -10.85
CA GLY A 262 -1.63 12.52 -9.54
C GLY A 262 -3.10 12.65 -9.14
N LEU A 263 -3.99 13.12 -10.02
CA LEU A 263 -5.42 13.24 -9.78
C LEU A 263 -6.18 12.13 -10.52
N LEU A 264 -7.16 11.52 -9.86
CA LEU A 264 -8.01 10.49 -10.44
C LEU A 264 -9.19 11.13 -11.18
N ASN A 265 -9.31 10.83 -12.47
CA ASN A 265 -10.40 11.22 -13.34
C ASN A 265 -11.16 9.97 -13.77
N ARG A 266 -12.45 9.88 -13.43
CA ARG A 266 -13.28 8.73 -13.82
C ARG A 266 -13.51 8.77 -15.33
N ILE A 267 -13.28 7.64 -16.00
CA ILE A 267 -13.48 7.50 -17.45
C ILE A 267 -14.56 6.47 -17.81
N GLU A 268 -14.87 5.54 -16.90
CA GLU A 268 -16.01 4.60 -16.98
C GLU A 268 -16.66 4.42 -15.59
#